data_AF-A0A7S4B5J8-F1
#
_entry.id   AF-A0A7S4B5J8-F1
#
_cell.length_a   1.000
_cell.length_b   1.000
_cell.length_c   1.000
_cell.angle_alpha   90.00
_cell.angle_beta   90.00
_cell.angle_gamma   90.00
#
_symmetry.space_group_name_H-M   'P 1'
#
loop_
_entity.id
_entity.type
_entity.pdbx_description
1 polymer ?
#
loop_
_entity_poly.entity_id
_entity_poly.type
_entity_poly.pdbx_seq_one_letter_code
_entity_poly.pdbx_strand_id
1 'polypeptide(L)'
;RMLLSSAWSRCAVCALMAVAAIRQRRCARQASKNGLCQRTAITELRQLVPPPRFSRPFGGEHLDSDTYQRFLQVVHWDVERAAKLLKADLEWRAKTRPWALRPSHMPSACRQQAWQVLMGPTRSRALLKWKQHPRHASGQHTLQPEAVNSSRPTTWLRRKMSLATRLKRRELHPPYHCPPLMQWRYTRHGLPITVLEVRHWYPERYKGGKREEALHVAYHMEHYIRRMPFRRGRRVERCCIIISLKGFRASTVPHVVHCVNILRKHYPGRLGIACLIDVPNYFYPFWRVISPYLDEEIMSKVHFLPSSVKGTEAAIEWCNKQKLPPFRDASLLV
;
A
#
# COMPACT_ATOMS: atom_id res chain seq x y z
N ARG A 1 -1.27 -54.82 40.16
CA ARG A 1 -0.36 -54.02 39.28
C ARG A 1 -1.10 -52.97 38.41
N MET A 2 -2.28 -52.47 38.81
CA MET A 2 -3.04 -51.45 38.04
C MET A 2 -3.68 -50.39 38.94
N LEU A 3 -2.87 -49.63 39.71
CA LEU A 3 -3.37 -48.39 40.35
C LEU A 3 -2.32 -47.25 40.40
N LEU A 4 -1.16 -47.40 39.75
CA LEU A 4 -0.07 -46.41 39.80
C LEU A 4 0.07 -45.53 38.53
N SER A 5 -0.70 -45.76 37.45
CA SER A 5 -0.50 -45.00 36.19
C SER A 5 -1.32 -43.70 36.04
N SER A 6 -2.32 -43.44 36.87
CA SER A 6 -3.23 -42.29 36.69
C SER A 6 -2.86 -41.04 37.52
N ALA A 7 -1.97 -41.18 38.51
CA ALA A 7 -1.51 -40.07 39.35
C ALA A 7 -0.35 -39.28 38.71
N TRP A 8 0.53 -39.97 37.99
CA TRP A 8 1.70 -39.38 37.31
C TRP A 8 1.29 -38.53 36.09
N SER A 9 0.26 -38.95 35.36
CA SER A 9 -0.27 -38.22 34.20
C SER A 9 -0.91 -36.87 34.59
N ARG A 10 -1.63 -36.82 35.72
CA ARG A 10 -2.23 -35.57 36.22
C ARG A 10 -1.20 -34.56 36.74
N CYS A 11 -0.12 -35.02 37.38
CA CYS A 11 0.96 -34.14 37.82
C CYS A 11 1.75 -33.54 36.65
N ALA A 12 2.03 -34.32 35.61
CA ALA A 12 2.75 -33.85 34.42
C ALA A 12 1.94 -32.78 33.64
N VAL A 13 0.63 -32.97 33.50
CA VAL A 13 -0.26 -31.98 32.86
C VAL A 13 -0.36 -30.70 33.69
N CYS A 14 -0.50 -30.79 35.01
CA CYS A 14 -0.48 -29.61 35.89
C CYS A 14 0.85 -28.85 35.83
N ALA A 15 1.98 -29.54 35.78
CA ALA A 15 3.31 -28.92 35.65
C ALA A 15 3.48 -28.21 34.30
N LEU A 16 3.03 -28.81 33.20
CA LEU A 16 3.06 -28.19 31.86
C LEU A 16 2.15 -26.95 31.78
N MET A 17 0.97 -27.01 32.38
CA MET A 17 0.05 -25.86 32.44
C MET A 17 0.60 -24.73 33.32
N ALA A 18 1.28 -25.04 34.42
CA ALA A 18 1.96 -24.06 35.25
C ALA A 18 3.13 -23.37 34.53
N VAL A 19 3.95 -24.13 33.78
CA VAL A 19 5.04 -23.58 32.96
C VAL A 19 4.48 -22.70 31.83
N ALA A 20 3.41 -23.12 31.17
CA ALA A 20 2.71 -22.32 30.16
C ALA A 20 2.16 -21.01 30.75
N ALA A 21 1.55 -21.05 31.94
CA ALA A 21 1.03 -19.88 32.63
C ALA A 21 2.14 -18.91 33.09
N ILE A 22 3.28 -19.41 33.56
CA ILE A 22 4.45 -18.59 33.91
C ILE A 22 5.03 -17.91 32.67
N ARG A 23 5.12 -18.64 31.55
CA ARG A 23 5.59 -18.09 30.27
C ARG A 23 4.64 -17.01 29.75
N GLN A 24 3.33 -17.25 29.81
CA GLN A 24 2.30 -16.26 29.47
C GLN A 24 2.38 -15.00 30.35
N ARG A 25 2.55 -15.15 31.67
CA ARG A 25 2.71 -14.02 32.61
C ARG A 25 4.00 -13.23 32.36
N ARG A 26 5.12 -13.89 32.03
CA ARG A 26 6.38 -13.22 31.65
C ARG A 26 6.23 -12.46 30.32
N CYS A 27 5.62 -13.07 29.31
CA CYS A 27 5.31 -12.39 28.05
C CYS A 27 4.38 -11.18 28.26
N ALA A 28 3.35 -11.31 29.11
CA ALA A 28 2.43 -10.21 29.42
C ALA A 28 3.12 -9.08 30.20
N ARG A 29 3.98 -9.39 31.18
CA ARG A 29 4.78 -8.40 31.92
C ARG A 29 5.79 -7.69 31.01
N GLN A 30 6.45 -8.42 30.11
CA GLN A 30 7.37 -7.83 29.15
C GLN A 30 6.64 -6.95 28.13
N ALA A 31 5.48 -7.39 27.63
CA ALA A 31 4.64 -6.61 26.74
C ALA A 31 4.09 -5.34 27.42
N SER A 32 3.73 -5.43 28.71
CA SER A 32 3.30 -4.28 29.52
C SER A 32 4.44 -3.29 29.79
N LYS A 33 5.64 -3.77 30.13
CA LYS A 33 6.85 -2.91 30.27
C LYS A 33 7.23 -2.23 28.95
N ASN A 34 7.21 -2.98 27.85
CA ASN A 34 7.45 -2.45 26.52
C ASN A 34 6.38 -1.40 26.16
N GLY A 35 5.10 -1.65 26.47
CA GLY A 35 4.02 -0.72 26.20
C GLY A 35 4.09 0.57 27.02
N LEU A 36 4.50 0.50 28.29
CA LEU A 36 4.71 1.68 29.13
C LEU A 36 5.88 2.52 28.60
N CYS A 37 7.02 1.89 28.29
CA CYS A 37 8.19 2.55 27.70
C CYS A 37 7.83 3.27 26.38
N GLN A 38 7.03 2.63 25.53
CA GLN A 38 6.56 3.22 24.28
C GLN A 38 5.65 4.44 24.49
N ARG A 39 4.74 4.39 25.48
CA ARG A 39 3.87 5.55 25.83
C ARG A 39 4.70 6.72 26.37
N THR A 40 5.72 6.43 27.19
CA THR A 40 6.64 7.45 27.70
C THR A 40 7.42 8.11 26.57
N ALA A 41 8.03 7.32 25.67
CA ALA A 41 8.78 7.83 24.52
C ALA A 41 7.94 8.73 23.60
N ILE A 42 6.66 8.39 23.37
CA ILE A 42 5.73 9.25 22.61
C ILE A 42 5.50 10.59 23.33
N THR A 43 5.40 10.55 24.66
CA THR A 43 5.17 11.74 25.48
C THR A 43 6.40 12.65 25.49
N GLU A 44 7.59 12.09 25.66
CA GLU A 44 8.86 12.82 25.59
C GLU A 44 9.08 13.44 24.21
N LEU A 45 8.84 12.68 23.13
CA LEU A 45 8.97 13.20 21.77
C LEU A 45 7.99 14.37 21.51
N ARG A 46 6.77 14.30 22.04
CA ARG A 46 5.80 15.40 21.98
C ARG A 46 6.25 16.65 22.72
N GLN A 47 7.00 16.49 23.81
CA GLN A 47 7.57 17.63 24.52
C GLN A 47 8.69 18.28 23.70
N LEU A 48 9.56 17.47 23.07
CA LEU A 48 10.66 17.96 22.23
C LEU A 48 10.21 18.57 20.90
N VAL A 49 9.12 18.05 20.33
CA VAL A 49 8.52 18.50 19.07
C VAL A 49 7.01 18.63 19.28
N PRO A 50 6.54 19.77 19.83
CA PRO A 50 5.13 19.95 20.11
C PRO A 50 4.29 20.08 18.83
N PRO A 51 3.02 19.63 18.87
CA PRO A 51 2.13 19.81 17.73
C PRO A 51 1.87 21.30 17.46
N PRO A 52 1.83 21.71 16.19
CA PRO A 52 1.56 23.10 15.82
C PRO A 52 0.16 23.54 16.29
N ARG A 53 0.07 24.76 16.84
CA ARG A 53 -1.14 25.30 17.50
C ARG A 53 -2.37 25.36 16.60
N PHE A 54 -2.18 25.53 15.29
CA PHE A 54 -3.25 25.46 14.30
C PHE A 54 -3.08 24.18 13.48
N SER A 55 -3.68 23.10 13.94
CA SER A 55 -3.71 21.82 13.25
C SER A 55 -4.68 21.86 12.05
N ARG A 56 -4.34 22.65 11.02
CA ARG A 56 -4.85 22.32 9.68
C ARG A 56 -4.22 20.98 9.31
N PRO A 57 -4.97 20.01 8.76
CA PRO A 57 -4.38 18.76 8.32
C PRO A 57 -3.26 19.06 7.32
N PHE A 58 -2.03 18.70 7.66
CA PHE A 58 -0.88 18.80 6.76
C PHE A 58 -1.05 17.69 5.71
N GLY A 59 -1.84 17.94 4.67
CA GLY A 59 -2.09 16.93 3.62
C GLY A 59 -3.00 15.78 3.98
N GLY A 60 -3.77 15.91 5.06
CA GLY A 60 -4.61 14.84 5.55
C GLY A 60 -3.90 13.93 6.57
N GLU A 61 -2.74 14.37 7.07
CA GLU A 61 -2.07 13.82 8.23
C GLU A 61 -2.10 14.87 9.36
N HIS A 62 -2.59 14.47 10.53
CA HIS A 62 -2.50 15.27 11.75
C HIS A 62 -1.27 14.78 12.52
N LEU A 63 -0.57 15.67 13.22
CA LEU A 63 0.53 15.26 14.10
C LEU A 63 -0.04 14.63 15.38
N ASP A 64 -0.56 13.41 15.23
CA ASP A 64 -1.25 12.59 16.24
C ASP A 64 -0.31 11.54 16.86
N SER A 65 -0.81 10.81 17.86
CA SER A 65 -0.02 9.75 18.56
C SER A 65 0.56 8.74 17.56
N ASP A 66 -0.21 8.40 16.53
CA ASP A 66 0.19 7.44 15.51
C ASP A 66 1.34 7.96 14.66
N THR A 67 1.37 9.27 14.38
CA THR A 67 2.50 9.90 13.69
C THR A 67 3.76 9.87 14.53
N TYR A 68 3.73 10.28 15.80
CA TYR A 68 4.90 10.19 16.69
C TYR A 68 5.43 8.75 16.79
N GLN A 69 4.51 7.79 16.93
CA GLN A 69 4.86 6.38 16.97
C GLN A 69 5.59 5.93 15.68
N ARG A 70 5.14 6.34 14.49
CA ARG A 70 5.81 5.98 13.23
C ARG A 70 7.25 6.49 13.17
N PHE A 71 7.50 7.72 13.62
CA PHE A 71 8.85 8.28 13.66
C PHE A 71 9.73 7.54 14.67
N LEU A 72 9.21 7.21 15.85
CA LEU A 72 9.93 6.41 16.85
C LEU A 72 10.26 5.01 16.34
N GLN A 73 9.33 4.33 15.68
CA GLN A 73 9.53 2.97 15.17
C GLN A 73 10.73 2.86 14.23
N VAL A 74 10.88 3.81 13.30
CA VAL A 74 11.97 3.78 12.29
C VAL A 74 13.34 4.05 12.89
N VAL A 75 13.41 4.70 14.06
CA VAL A 75 14.67 4.95 14.79
C VAL A 75 14.81 4.05 16.02
N HIS A 76 14.10 2.92 16.07
CA HIS A 76 14.15 1.95 17.17
C HIS A 76 13.85 2.56 18.54
N TRP A 77 12.88 3.48 18.60
CA TRP A 77 12.43 4.18 19.80
C TRP A 77 13.46 5.10 20.45
N ASP A 78 14.50 5.52 19.72
CA ASP A 78 15.40 6.60 20.12
C ASP A 78 14.70 7.96 19.97
N VAL A 79 14.38 8.59 21.11
CA VAL A 79 13.60 9.83 21.18
C VAL A 79 14.34 11.01 20.55
N GLU A 80 15.66 11.12 20.75
CA GLU A 80 16.44 12.23 20.21
C GLU A 80 16.58 12.15 18.69
N ARG A 81 16.85 10.95 18.16
CA ARG A 81 16.89 10.73 16.72
C ARG A 81 15.52 10.94 16.09
N ALA A 82 14.45 10.50 16.76
CA ALA A 82 13.08 10.74 16.30
C ALA A 82 12.77 12.24 16.26
N ALA A 83 13.20 13.00 17.27
CA ALA A 83 13.02 14.45 17.31
C ALA A 83 13.75 15.14 16.15
N LYS A 84 15.02 14.78 15.88
CA LYS A 84 15.78 15.31 14.73
C LYS A 84 15.09 14.98 13.40
N LEU A 85 14.65 13.73 13.22
CA LEU A 85 13.97 13.27 12.01
C LEU A 85 12.63 13.97 11.79
N LEU A 86 11.83 14.10 12.85
CA LEU A 86 10.51 14.75 12.81
C LEU A 86 10.64 16.25 12.55
N LYS A 87 11.61 16.95 13.16
CA LYS A 87 11.89 18.37 12.87
C LYS A 87 12.23 18.56 11.39
N ALA A 88 13.12 17.74 10.85
CA ALA A 88 13.49 17.79 9.43
C ALA A 88 12.29 17.50 8.51
N ASP A 89 11.38 16.60 8.90
CA ASP A 89 10.14 16.37 8.16
C ASP A 89 9.22 17.59 8.18
N LEU A 90 9.02 18.22 9.35
CA LEU A 90 8.18 19.42 9.48
C LEU A 90 8.72 20.59 8.64
N GLU A 91 10.03 20.83 8.65
CA GLU A 91 10.68 21.83 7.80
C GLU A 91 10.47 21.52 6.31
N TRP A 92 10.67 20.26 5.91
CA TRP A 92 10.45 19.84 4.53
C TRP A 92 8.99 19.98 4.11
N ARG A 93 8.03 19.65 4.98
CA ARG A 93 6.59 19.80 4.73
C ARG A 93 6.19 21.26 4.63
N ALA A 94 6.76 22.15 5.45
CA ALA A 94 6.53 23.59 5.37
C ALA A 94 6.99 24.16 4.03
N LYS A 95 8.15 23.72 3.53
CA LYS A 95 8.71 24.16 2.25
C LYS A 95 8.02 23.53 1.04
N THR A 96 7.86 22.21 1.05
CA THR A 96 7.38 21.42 -0.10
C THR A 96 5.87 21.48 -0.24
N ARG A 97 5.15 21.67 0.86
CA ARG A 97 3.69 21.72 0.93
C ARG A 97 3.06 20.55 0.16
N PRO A 98 3.38 19.29 0.52
CA PRO A 98 3.04 18.12 -0.29
C PRO A 98 1.52 17.98 -0.51
N TRP A 99 0.71 18.53 0.40
CA TRP A 99 -0.74 18.60 0.28
C TRP A 99 -1.26 19.47 -0.87
N ALA A 100 -0.50 20.49 -1.25
CA ALA A 100 -0.86 21.49 -2.24
C ALA A 100 -0.20 21.22 -3.60
N LEU A 101 0.50 20.09 -3.75
CA LEU A 101 1.06 19.68 -5.04
C LEU A 101 -0.03 19.57 -6.11
N ARG A 102 0.36 19.43 -7.37
CA ARG A 102 -0.50 19.32 -8.56
C ARG A 102 0.38 18.75 -9.67
N PRO A 103 -0.16 18.00 -10.65
CA PRO A 103 0.62 17.51 -11.80
C PRO A 103 1.49 18.58 -12.49
N SER A 104 1.05 19.84 -12.48
CA SER A 104 1.80 20.97 -13.00
C SER A 104 3.17 21.21 -12.34
N HIS A 105 3.35 20.78 -11.08
CA HIS A 105 4.62 20.90 -10.37
C HIS A 105 5.63 19.79 -10.74
N MET A 106 5.17 18.69 -11.34
CA MET A 106 5.99 17.55 -11.76
C MET A 106 5.53 16.98 -13.12
N PRO A 107 5.50 17.81 -14.18
CA PRO A 107 4.85 17.46 -15.43
C PRO A 107 5.57 16.35 -16.20
N SER A 108 6.89 16.26 -16.09
CA SER A 108 7.71 15.21 -16.73
C SER A 108 7.43 13.86 -16.07
N ALA A 109 7.42 13.83 -14.74
CA ALA A 109 7.14 12.62 -13.97
C ALA A 109 5.71 12.13 -14.19
N CYS A 110 4.74 13.04 -14.17
CA CYS A 110 3.36 12.70 -14.50
C CYS A 110 3.28 12.16 -15.93
N ARG A 111 3.69 12.88 -16.98
CA ARG A 111 3.51 12.43 -18.39
C ARG A 111 3.92 10.97 -18.68
N GLN A 112 4.90 10.44 -17.95
CA GLN A 112 5.38 9.07 -18.07
C GLN A 112 4.40 7.99 -17.60
N GLN A 113 3.42 8.29 -16.73
CA GLN A 113 2.41 7.33 -16.25
C GLN A 113 2.99 6.05 -15.64
N ALA A 114 4.21 6.14 -15.09
CA ALA A 114 4.89 5.03 -14.42
C ALA A 114 4.20 4.65 -13.10
N TRP A 115 3.76 5.65 -12.34
CA TRP A 115 3.10 5.47 -11.06
C TRP A 115 1.59 5.56 -11.27
N GLN A 116 0.90 4.45 -11.06
CA GLN A 116 -0.52 4.31 -11.34
C GLN A 116 -1.28 3.94 -10.08
N VAL A 117 -2.40 4.62 -9.84
CA VAL A 117 -3.35 4.16 -8.84
C VAL A 117 -4.39 3.29 -9.51
N LEU A 118 -4.65 2.14 -8.90
CA LEU A 118 -5.68 1.25 -9.38
C LEU A 118 -7.06 1.73 -8.96
N MET A 119 -7.92 1.85 -9.96
CA MET A 119 -9.34 2.12 -9.82
C MET A 119 -10.13 0.96 -10.43
N GLY A 120 -11.35 0.76 -9.95
CA GLY A 120 -12.31 -0.17 -10.52
C GLY A 120 -13.68 0.51 -10.63
N PRO A 121 -14.60 -0.05 -11.43
CA PRO A 121 -15.96 0.47 -11.48
C PRO A 121 -16.60 0.39 -10.08
N THR A 122 -17.33 1.44 -9.70
CA THR A 122 -18.20 1.42 -8.53
C THR A 122 -19.29 0.39 -8.80
N ARG A 123 -19.31 -0.71 -8.04
CA ARG A 123 -20.37 -1.71 -8.17
C ARG A 123 -21.67 -1.12 -7.62
N SER A 124 -22.40 -0.37 -8.44
CA SER A 124 -23.79 -0.05 -8.14
C SER A 124 -24.57 -1.36 -8.14
N ARG A 125 -25.16 -1.70 -6.99
CA ARG A 125 -26.05 -2.87 -6.77
C ARG A 125 -27.11 -3.03 -7.88
N ALA A 126 -27.44 -1.95 -8.60
CA ALA A 126 -28.35 -1.88 -9.74
C ALA A 126 -27.91 -2.67 -11.00
N LEU A 127 -26.61 -2.83 -11.27
CA LEU A 127 -26.15 -3.54 -12.48
C LEU A 127 -26.12 -5.07 -12.32
N LEU A 128 -26.31 -5.59 -11.10
CA LEU A 128 -26.45 -7.04 -10.87
C LEU A 128 -27.82 -7.59 -11.29
N LYS A 129 -28.83 -6.74 -11.55
CA LYS A 129 -30.16 -7.19 -12.02
C LYS A 129 -30.20 -7.58 -13.50
N TRP A 130 -29.14 -7.35 -14.28
CA TRP A 130 -29.13 -7.65 -15.73
C TRP A 130 -28.38 -8.93 -16.11
N LYS A 131 -28.02 -9.76 -15.13
CA LYS A 131 -27.56 -11.14 -15.37
C LYS A 131 -28.30 -12.09 -14.45
N GLN A 132 -29.58 -12.29 -14.70
CA GLN A 132 -30.33 -13.47 -14.27
C GLN A 132 -31.70 -13.45 -14.96
N HIS A 133 -31.79 -14.13 -16.10
CA HIS A 133 -32.92 -14.95 -16.51
C HIS A 133 -32.54 -15.73 -17.77
N PRO A 134 -32.26 -17.05 -17.68
CA PRO A 134 -32.54 -17.94 -18.79
C PRO A 134 -34.05 -18.22 -18.75
N ARG A 135 -34.81 -17.70 -19.71
CA ARG A 135 -36.17 -18.20 -19.95
C ARG A 135 -36.12 -19.09 -21.18
N HIS A 136 -36.13 -20.40 -20.92
CA HIS A 136 -36.73 -21.36 -21.83
C HIS A 136 -38.18 -20.93 -22.08
N ALA A 137 -38.55 -20.76 -23.33
CA ALA A 137 -39.91 -20.93 -23.82
C ALA A 137 -39.79 -21.51 -25.23
N SER A 138 -40.22 -22.75 -25.34
CA SER A 138 -40.44 -23.54 -26.54
C SER A 138 -41.44 -22.86 -27.49
N GLY A 139 -41.12 -22.86 -28.78
CA GLY A 139 -42.02 -22.55 -29.88
C GLY A 139 -41.33 -22.88 -31.20
N GLN A 140 -41.72 -24.00 -31.79
CA GLN A 140 -41.26 -24.45 -33.11
C GLN A 140 -41.79 -23.47 -34.18
N HIS A 141 -40.93 -23.05 -35.10
CA HIS A 141 -41.25 -23.04 -36.53
C HIS A 141 -39.96 -23.00 -37.35
N THR A 142 -39.86 -23.98 -38.23
CA THR A 142 -38.87 -24.23 -39.27
C THR A 142 -38.66 -23.02 -40.17
N LEU A 143 -37.40 -22.73 -40.54
CA LEU A 143 -36.91 -22.29 -41.86
C LEU A 143 -35.38 -22.09 -41.77
N GLN A 144 -34.59 -22.86 -42.54
CA GLN A 144 -33.18 -22.54 -42.87
C GLN A 144 -33.13 -21.68 -44.16
N PRO A 145 -31.95 -21.29 -44.69
CA PRO A 145 -31.15 -20.15 -44.27
C PRO A 145 -30.97 -19.17 -45.45
N GLU A 146 -31.37 -17.90 -45.31
CA GLU A 146 -30.98 -16.88 -46.30
C GLU A 146 -29.75 -16.11 -45.84
N ALA A 147 -28.69 -16.25 -46.62
CA ALA A 147 -27.50 -15.45 -46.54
C ALA A 147 -27.83 -13.99 -46.92
N VAL A 148 -27.76 -13.08 -45.96
CA VAL A 148 -27.62 -11.64 -46.27
C VAL A 148 -26.44 -11.05 -45.49
N ASN A 149 -25.52 -10.59 -46.35
CA ASN A 149 -24.30 -9.87 -46.19
C ASN A 149 -24.26 -8.78 -45.08
N SER A 150 -23.07 -8.62 -44.52
CA SER A 150 -22.51 -7.38 -43.97
C SER A 150 -23.38 -6.56 -42.99
N SER A 151 -23.03 -6.59 -41.71
CA SER A 151 -23.43 -5.52 -40.78
C SER A 151 -22.27 -5.15 -39.88
N ARG A 152 -21.63 -4.04 -40.27
CA ARG A 152 -20.67 -3.29 -39.44
C ARG A 152 -21.27 -3.11 -38.04
N PRO A 153 -20.46 -3.19 -36.97
CA PRO A 153 -20.95 -2.98 -35.61
C PRO A 153 -21.69 -1.64 -35.54
N THR A 154 -22.92 -1.67 -35.02
CA THR A 154 -23.80 -0.50 -34.94
C THR A 154 -23.06 0.71 -34.35
N THR A 155 -23.41 1.91 -34.79
CA THR A 155 -22.82 3.18 -34.33
C THR A 155 -22.77 3.30 -32.81
N TRP A 156 -23.70 2.65 -32.10
CA TRP A 156 -23.71 2.54 -30.64
C TRP A 156 -22.64 1.60 -30.07
N LEU A 157 -22.46 0.40 -30.62
CA LEU A 157 -21.37 -0.53 -30.25
C LEU A 157 -20.00 0.06 -30.58
N ARG A 158 -19.88 0.75 -31.73
CA ARG A 158 -18.69 1.53 -32.10
C ARG A 158 -18.46 2.68 -31.12
N ARG A 159 -19.51 3.39 -30.67
CA ARG A 159 -19.41 4.43 -29.63
C ARG A 159 -19.00 3.88 -28.27
N LYS A 160 -19.55 2.74 -27.83
CA LYS A 160 -19.19 2.08 -26.56
C LYS A 160 -17.76 1.52 -26.59
N MET A 161 -17.38 0.86 -27.68
CA MET A 161 -15.98 0.46 -27.89
C MET A 161 -15.09 1.70 -28.00
N SER A 162 -15.51 2.78 -28.65
CA SER A 162 -14.75 4.05 -28.70
C SER A 162 -14.68 4.74 -27.35
N LEU A 163 -15.67 4.59 -26.47
CA LEU A 163 -15.67 5.13 -25.10
C LEU A 163 -14.77 4.28 -24.21
N ALA A 164 -14.85 2.95 -24.28
CA ALA A 164 -13.92 2.05 -23.59
C ALA A 164 -12.48 2.21 -24.10
N THR A 165 -12.31 2.50 -25.39
CA THR A 165 -11.01 2.75 -26.03
C THR A 165 -10.53 4.19 -25.82
N ARG A 166 -11.43 5.19 -25.69
CA ARG A 166 -11.13 6.58 -25.27
C ARG A 166 -10.81 6.65 -23.78
N LEU A 167 -11.48 5.86 -22.94
CA LEU A 167 -11.15 5.69 -21.52
C LEU A 167 -9.79 5.00 -21.35
N LYS A 168 -9.39 4.12 -22.28
CA LYS A 168 -8.01 3.61 -22.39
C LYS A 168 -6.98 4.66 -22.84
N ARG A 169 -7.42 5.76 -23.49
CA ARG A 169 -6.54 6.79 -24.10
C ARG A 169 -6.63 8.18 -23.46
N ARG A 170 -7.28 8.35 -22.31
CA ARG A 170 -7.33 9.64 -21.61
C ARG A 170 -6.52 9.58 -20.32
N GLU A 171 -5.41 10.33 -20.32
CA GLU A 171 -4.64 10.80 -19.16
C GLU A 171 -4.75 9.93 -17.89
N LEU A 172 -3.98 8.84 -17.84
CA LEU A 172 -3.81 8.07 -16.60
C LEU A 172 -2.83 8.80 -15.67
N HIS A 173 -3.31 9.92 -15.13
CA HIS A 173 -3.04 10.26 -13.73
C HIS A 173 -4.38 10.19 -13.06
N PRO A 174 -4.53 9.49 -11.94
CA PRO A 174 -5.75 9.67 -11.16
C PRO A 174 -5.87 11.17 -10.93
N PRO A 175 -6.97 11.81 -11.36
CA PRO A 175 -7.18 13.18 -10.97
C PRO A 175 -7.12 13.19 -9.44
N TYR A 176 -6.87 14.37 -8.86
CA TYR A 176 -7.12 14.62 -7.44
C TYR A 176 -8.46 14.01 -6.95
N HIS A 177 -9.40 13.81 -7.88
CA HIS A 177 -10.72 13.24 -7.70
C HIS A 177 -10.84 11.88 -8.41
N CYS A 178 -11.42 10.90 -7.70
CA CYS A 178 -11.84 9.65 -8.33
C CYS A 178 -12.92 9.97 -9.37
N PRO A 179 -12.77 9.55 -10.64
CA PRO A 179 -13.78 9.80 -11.65
C PRO A 179 -15.16 9.30 -11.21
N PRO A 180 -16.26 9.95 -11.64
CA PRO A 180 -17.60 9.44 -11.39
C PRO A 180 -17.71 7.98 -11.83
N LEU A 181 -18.38 7.15 -11.02
CA LEU A 181 -18.55 5.70 -11.24
C LEU A 181 -17.27 4.86 -11.14
N MET A 182 -16.16 5.43 -10.67
CA MET A 182 -14.99 4.68 -10.25
C MET A 182 -14.83 4.71 -8.74
N GLN A 183 -14.18 3.68 -8.22
CA GLN A 183 -13.73 3.59 -6.84
C GLN A 183 -12.26 3.18 -6.80
N TRP A 184 -11.54 3.68 -5.81
CA TRP A 184 -10.20 3.23 -5.50
C TRP A 184 -10.19 1.75 -5.16
N ARG A 185 -9.14 1.04 -5.59
CA ARG A 185 -8.95 -0.37 -5.25
C ARG A 185 -8.12 -0.53 -3.99
N TYR A 186 -8.54 -1.48 -3.18
CA TYR A 186 -7.93 -1.84 -1.91
C TYR A 186 -7.65 -3.34 -1.86
N THR A 187 -6.65 -3.73 -1.08
CA THR A 187 -6.47 -5.14 -0.70
C THR A 187 -7.59 -5.58 0.25
N ARG A 188 -7.69 -6.88 0.54
CA ARG A 188 -8.62 -7.42 1.55
C ARG A 188 -8.42 -6.79 2.93
N HIS A 189 -7.22 -6.27 3.18
CA HIS A 189 -6.81 -5.64 4.44
C HIS A 189 -7.15 -4.15 4.47
N GLY A 190 -7.65 -3.58 3.37
CA GLY A 190 -7.99 -2.16 3.24
C GLY A 190 -6.82 -1.28 2.82
N LEU A 191 -5.69 -1.86 2.41
CA LEU A 191 -4.53 -1.08 1.96
C LEU A 191 -4.82 -0.51 0.56
N PRO A 192 -4.69 0.80 0.33
CA PRO A 192 -4.77 1.37 -1.01
C PRO A 192 -3.66 0.80 -1.90
N ILE A 193 -4.00 0.45 -3.14
CA ILE A 193 -3.09 -0.24 -4.07
C ILE A 193 -2.51 0.74 -5.09
N THR A 194 -1.21 0.59 -5.32
CA THR A 194 -0.42 1.29 -6.35
C THR A 194 0.26 0.29 -7.24
N VAL A 195 0.38 0.64 -8.51
CA VAL A 195 1.29 -0.04 -9.43
C VAL A 195 2.38 0.91 -9.88
N LEU A 196 3.62 0.47 -9.79
CA LEU A 196 4.77 1.09 -10.42
C LEU A 196 5.17 0.25 -11.62
N GLU A 197 4.99 0.80 -12.82
CA GLU A 197 5.36 0.18 -14.10
C GLU A 197 6.73 0.70 -14.53
N VAL A 198 7.80 -0.07 -14.25
CA VAL A 198 9.18 0.39 -14.47
C VAL A 198 9.48 0.66 -15.95
N ARG A 199 8.88 -0.10 -16.88
CA ARG A 199 8.98 0.16 -18.34
C ARG A 199 8.62 1.59 -18.76
N HIS A 200 7.75 2.26 -18.01
CA HIS A 200 7.32 3.63 -18.28
C HIS A 200 8.08 4.66 -17.45
N TRP A 201 8.97 4.24 -16.55
CA TRP A 201 9.65 5.13 -15.60
C TRP A 201 11.04 5.53 -16.07
N TYR A 202 11.15 6.75 -16.61
CA TYR A 202 12.36 7.39 -17.13
C TYR A 202 12.73 8.62 -16.29
N PRO A 203 13.12 8.45 -15.01
CA PRO A 203 13.44 9.56 -14.13
C PRO A 203 14.63 10.41 -14.61
N GLU A 204 15.52 9.86 -15.43
CA GLU A 204 16.60 10.59 -16.11
C GLU A 204 16.09 11.68 -17.06
N ARG A 205 14.83 11.59 -17.50
CA ARG A 205 14.18 12.58 -18.38
C ARG A 205 13.41 13.67 -17.62
N TYR A 206 13.51 13.71 -16.29
CA TYR A 206 12.82 14.72 -15.49
C TYR A 206 13.51 16.08 -15.63
N LYS A 207 12.80 17.06 -16.21
CA LYS A 207 13.33 18.42 -16.38
C LYS A 207 13.67 19.08 -15.05
N GLY A 208 12.91 18.80 -13.99
CA GLY A 208 13.18 19.29 -12.63
C GLY A 208 14.11 18.38 -11.81
N GLY A 209 14.73 17.36 -12.42
CA GLY A 209 15.69 16.46 -11.79
C GLY A 209 15.20 15.84 -10.48
N LYS A 210 16.11 15.77 -9.48
CA LYS A 210 15.83 15.20 -8.15
C LYS A 210 14.70 15.92 -7.40
N ARG A 211 14.48 17.21 -7.67
CA ARG A 211 13.38 17.98 -7.05
C ARG A 211 12.04 17.50 -7.59
N GLU A 212 11.91 17.39 -8.91
CA GLU A 212 10.69 16.87 -9.53
C GLU A 212 10.40 15.42 -9.09
N GLU A 213 11.44 14.60 -8.95
CA GLU A 213 11.32 13.25 -8.40
C GLU A 213 10.78 13.25 -6.96
N ALA A 214 11.30 14.13 -6.09
CA ALA A 214 10.83 14.25 -4.71
C ALA A 214 9.37 14.70 -4.62
N LEU A 215 8.98 15.68 -5.46
CA LEU A 215 7.60 16.14 -5.55
C LEU A 215 6.67 15.02 -6.04
N HIS A 216 7.12 14.21 -7.00
CA HIS A 216 6.32 13.09 -7.52
C HIS A 216 6.09 12.01 -6.46
N VAL A 217 7.12 11.60 -5.72
CA VAL A 217 6.98 10.64 -4.60
C VAL A 217 6.03 11.18 -3.54
N ALA A 218 6.24 12.43 -3.11
CA ALA A 218 5.39 13.10 -2.13
C ALA A 218 3.93 13.16 -2.59
N TYR A 219 3.70 13.53 -3.85
CA TYR A 219 2.38 13.59 -4.46
C TYR A 219 1.64 12.24 -4.37
N HIS A 220 2.29 11.15 -4.75
CA HIS A 220 1.71 9.81 -4.67
C HIS A 220 1.40 9.41 -3.21
N MET A 221 2.33 9.68 -2.29
CA MET A 221 2.15 9.38 -0.86
C MET A 221 0.98 10.13 -0.24
N GLU A 222 0.89 11.44 -0.45
CA GLU A 222 -0.23 12.24 0.03
C GLU A 222 -1.56 11.79 -0.59
N HIS A 223 -1.52 11.32 -1.83
CA HIS A 223 -2.70 10.74 -2.46
C HIS A 223 -3.09 9.42 -1.78
N TYR A 224 -2.15 8.55 -1.36
CA TYR A 224 -2.47 7.34 -0.60
C TYR A 224 -3.08 7.66 0.75
N ILE A 225 -2.48 8.60 1.48
CA ILE A 225 -2.92 9.01 2.82
C ILE A 225 -4.39 9.45 2.77
N ARG A 226 -4.78 10.23 1.76
CA ARG A 226 -6.19 10.63 1.57
C ARG A 226 -7.15 9.49 1.29
N ARG A 227 -6.68 8.39 0.70
CA ARG A 227 -7.49 7.23 0.32
C ARG A 227 -7.54 6.16 1.39
N MET A 228 -6.76 6.28 2.46
CA MET A 228 -6.74 5.29 3.53
C MET A 228 -8.10 5.21 4.23
N PRO A 229 -8.82 4.06 4.13
CA PRO A 229 -10.15 3.93 4.67
C PRO A 229 -10.12 3.75 6.19
N PHE A 230 -11.24 4.06 6.83
CA PHE A 230 -11.51 3.60 8.19
C PHE A 230 -12.03 2.15 8.14
N ARG A 231 -11.42 1.26 8.93
CA ARG A 231 -11.88 -0.12 9.11
C ARG A 231 -11.95 -0.44 10.59
N ARG A 232 -13.09 -1.00 11.03
CA ARG A 232 -13.34 -1.36 12.44
C ARG A 232 -13.02 -0.21 13.40
N GLY A 233 -13.44 1.01 13.05
CA GLY A 233 -13.20 2.22 13.85
C GLY A 233 -11.77 2.76 13.83
N ARG A 234 -10.86 2.21 13.00
CA ARG A 234 -9.46 2.65 12.90
C ARG A 234 -9.08 3.05 11.49
N ARG A 235 -8.24 4.07 11.36
CA ARG A 235 -7.68 4.45 10.06
C ARG A 235 -6.63 3.43 9.62
N VAL A 236 -6.71 2.96 8.38
CA VAL A 236 -5.61 2.20 7.78
C VAL A 236 -4.43 3.16 7.56
N GLU A 237 -3.21 2.76 7.89
CA GLU A 237 -2.07 3.69 7.81
C GLU A 237 -1.01 3.28 6.78
N ARG A 238 -1.17 2.10 6.20
CA ARG A 238 -0.20 1.48 5.31
C ARG A 238 -0.75 1.34 3.89
N CYS A 239 0.14 1.34 2.90
CA CYS A 239 -0.20 1.13 1.50
C CYS A 239 0.35 -0.20 0.97
N CYS A 240 -0.22 -0.65 -0.14
CA CYS A 240 0.26 -1.76 -0.95
C CYS A 240 0.87 -1.21 -2.24
N ILE A 241 2.14 -1.56 -2.50
CA ILE A 241 2.86 -1.15 -3.69
C ILE A 241 3.20 -2.40 -4.51
N ILE A 242 2.71 -2.46 -5.73
CA ILE A 242 3.05 -3.51 -6.70
C ILE A 242 4.03 -2.89 -7.70
N ILE A 243 5.20 -3.48 -7.88
CA ILE A 243 6.26 -2.98 -8.75
C ILE A 243 6.44 -4.01 -9.87
N SER A 244 6.05 -3.66 -11.10
CA SER A 244 6.41 -4.44 -12.28
C SER A 244 7.81 -4.05 -12.73
N LEU A 245 8.75 -4.98 -12.60
CA LEU A 245 10.13 -4.83 -13.05
C LEU A 245 10.31 -5.11 -14.55
N LYS A 246 9.20 -5.29 -15.29
CA LYS A 246 9.24 -5.38 -16.74
C LYS A 246 9.89 -4.12 -17.32
N GLY A 247 10.95 -4.30 -18.11
CA GLY A 247 11.71 -3.20 -18.69
C GLY A 247 12.63 -2.47 -17.71
N PHE A 248 13.06 -3.15 -16.63
CA PHE A 248 14.06 -2.62 -15.69
C PHE A 248 15.34 -2.19 -16.40
N ARG A 249 15.91 -1.06 -15.96
CA ARG A 249 17.16 -0.48 -16.46
C ARG A 249 18.08 -0.16 -15.30
N ALA A 250 19.37 -0.42 -15.44
CA ALA A 250 20.36 -0.08 -14.43
C ALA A 250 20.40 1.44 -14.11
N SER A 251 20.08 2.28 -15.09
CA SER A 251 20.03 3.74 -14.91
C SER A 251 19.00 4.21 -13.89
N THR A 252 17.99 3.41 -13.55
CA THR A 252 16.97 3.81 -12.55
C THR A 252 17.40 3.55 -11.11
N VAL A 253 18.50 2.82 -10.86
CA VAL A 253 18.94 2.45 -9.50
C VAL A 253 19.20 3.66 -8.59
N PRO A 254 19.93 4.72 -9.02
CA PRO A 254 20.13 5.90 -8.17
C PRO A 254 18.82 6.62 -7.80
N HIS A 255 17.83 6.57 -8.69
CA HIS A 255 16.51 7.15 -8.47
C HIS A 255 15.69 6.30 -7.49
N VAL A 256 15.80 4.98 -7.53
CA VAL A 256 15.20 4.10 -6.50
C VAL A 256 15.74 4.45 -5.12
N VAL A 257 17.07 4.61 -4.99
CA VAL A 257 17.70 5.01 -3.73
C VAL A 257 17.21 6.38 -3.25
N HIS A 258 17.10 7.36 -4.16
CA HIS A 258 16.55 8.69 -3.82
C HIS A 258 15.09 8.62 -3.36
N CYS A 259 14.24 7.88 -4.05
CA CYS A 259 12.84 7.65 -3.68
C CYS A 259 12.72 6.99 -2.29
N VAL A 260 13.51 5.94 -2.02
CA VAL A 260 13.55 5.27 -0.71
C VAL A 260 13.94 6.25 0.39
N ASN A 261 14.96 7.08 0.16
CA ASN A 261 15.39 8.08 1.13
C ASN A 261 14.30 9.11 1.46
N ILE A 262 13.51 9.55 0.46
CA ILE A 262 12.37 10.43 0.68
C ILE A 262 11.30 9.74 1.53
N LEU A 263 10.95 8.49 1.18
CA LEU A 263 9.93 7.72 1.91
C LEU A 263 10.32 7.48 3.36
N ARG A 264 11.58 7.12 3.62
CA ARG A 264 12.09 6.91 4.98
C ARG A 264 12.09 8.17 5.83
N LYS A 265 12.48 9.31 5.23
CA LYS A 265 12.58 10.59 5.95
C LYS A 265 11.23 11.24 6.23
N HIS A 266 10.32 11.19 5.26
CA HIS A 266 9.09 12.00 5.28
C HIS A 266 7.80 11.20 5.41
N TYR A 267 7.86 9.89 5.16
CA TYR A 267 6.71 8.99 5.21
C TYR A 267 7.01 7.67 5.97
N PRO A 268 7.60 7.74 7.18
CA PRO A 268 7.95 6.55 7.94
C PRO A 268 6.72 5.68 8.25
N GLY A 269 6.91 4.36 8.29
CA GLY A 269 5.88 3.39 8.66
C GLY A 269 4.71 3.25 7.67
N ARG A 270 4.75 3.90 6.49
CA ARG A 270 3.65 3.91 5.50
C ARG A 270 3.62 2.69 4.58
N LEU A 271 4.67 1.88 4.53
CA LEU A 271 4.69 0.66 3.72
C LEU A 271 4.04 -0.51 4.49
N GLY A 272 3.06 -1.16 3.86
CA GLY A 272 2.45 -2.39 4.36
C GLY A 272 2.94 -3.63 3.65
N ILE A 273 2.88 -3.62 2.32
CA ILE A 273 3.37 -4.72 1.48
C ILE A 273 3.93 -4.14 0.17
N ALA A 274 5.10 -4.63 -0.23
CA ALA A 274 5.72 -4.34 -1.53
C ALA A 274 5.87 -5.65 -2.31
N CYS A 275 5.26 -5.74 -3.49
CA CYS A 275 5.33 -6.93 -4.33
C CYS A 275 6.06 -6.63 -5.63
N LEU A 276 7.15 -7.33 -5.91
CA LEU A 276 7.90 -7.23 -7.16
C LEU A 276 7.42 -8.34 -8.10
N ILE A 277 6.89 -7.96 -9.25
CA ILE A 277 6.46 -8.86 -10.33
C ILE A 277 7.33 -8.67 -11.57
N ASP A 278 7.29 -9.65 -12.48
CA ASP A 278 8.05 -9.64 -13.74
C ASP A 278 9.56 -9.39 -13.50
N VAL A 279 10.11 -9.98 -12.44
CA VAL A 279 11.50 -9.77 -12.01
C VAL A 279 12.46 -10.39 -13.02
N PRO A 280 13.29 -9.61 -13.73
CA PRO A 280 14.26 -10.19 -14.64
C PRO A 280 15.42 -10.83 -13.87
N ASN A 281 15.98 -11.93 -14.37
CA ASN A 281 17.09 -12.64 -13.71
C ASN A 281 18.32 -11.75 -13.46
N TYR A 282 18.55 -10.76 -14.32
CA TYR A 282 19.65 -9.80 -14.15
C TYR A 282 19.37 -8.70 -13.10
N PHE A 283 18.20 -8.68 -12.44
CA PHE A 283 17.89 -7.71 -11.39
C PHE A 283 18.63 -7.99 -10.06
N TYR A 284 18.89 -9.26 -9.74
CA TYR A 284 19.42 -9.65 -8.43
C TYR A 284 20.76 -8.98 -8.04
N PRO A 285 21.74 -8.78 -8.95
CA PRO A 285 22.93 -7.99 -8.65
C PRO A 285 22.60 -6.56 -8.22
N PHE A 286 21.63 -5.90 -8.88
CA PHE A 286 21.20 -4.54 -8.52
C PHE A 286 20.42 -4.52 -7.20
N TRP A 287 19.65 -5.57 -6.91
CA TRP A 287 19.00 -5.70 -5.61
C TRP A 287 20.01 -5.67 -4.46
N ARG A 288 21.19 -6.30 -4.61
CA ARG A 288 22.27 -6.24 -3.60
C ARG A 288 22.81 -4.82 -3.37
N VAL A 289 22.69 -3.94 -4.36
CA VAL A 289 23.05 -2.52 -4.25
C VAL A 289 21.92 -1.71 -3.61
N ILE A 290 20.65 -2.05 -3.87
CA ILE A 290 19.48 -1.34 -3.34
C ILE A 290 19.17 -1.74 -1.90
N SER A 291 19.30 -3.03 -1.57
CA SER A 291 18.87 -3.59 -0.28
C SER A 291 19.50 -2.93 0.94
N PRO A 292 20.78 -2.49 0.96
CA PRO A 292 21.36 -1.80 2.12
C PRO A 292 20.69 -0.46 2.46
N TYR A 293 19.98 0.15 1.51
CA TYR A 293 19.23 1.39 1.75
C TYR A 293 17.84 1.15 2.37
N LEU A 294 17.38 -0.11 2.37
CA LEU A 294 16.13 -0.54 2.99
C LEU A 294 16.43 -1.00 4.41
N ASP A 295 15.68 -0.51 5.39
CA ASP A 295 15.78 -1.02 6.76
C ASP A 295 15.13 -2.40 6.85
N GLU A 296 15.42 -3.10 7.94
CA GLU A 296 14.85 -4.42 8.24
C GLU A 296 13.32 -4.40 8.19
N GLU A 297 12.70 -3.30 8.65
CA GLU A 297 11.25 -3.13 8.60
C GLU A 297 10.71 -3.13 7.15
N ILE A 298 11.32 -2.38 6.23
CA ILE A 298 10.92 -2.39 4.82
C ILE A 298 11.27 -3.74 4.18
N MET A 299 12.46 -4.27 4.41
CA MET A 299 12.91 -5.55 3.84
C MET A 299 11.95 -6.70 4.17
N SER A 300 11.45 -6.76 5.41
CA SER A 300 10.49 -7.79 5.84
C SER A 300 9.15 -7.77 5.07
N LYS A 301 8.82 -6.65 4.41
CA LYS A 301 7.57 -6.43 3.67
C LYS A 301 7.73 -6.50 2.15
N VAL A 302 8.97 -6.66 1.67
CA VAL A 302 9.28 -6.80 0.24
C VAL A 302 9.18 -8.27 -0.14
N HIS A 303 8.36 -8.56 -1.15
CA HIS A 303 8.13 -9.91 -1.65
C HIS A 303 8.41 -9.99 -3.14
N PHE A 304 9.27 -10.94 -3.51
CA PHE A 304 9.53 -11.31 -4.90
C PHE A 304 8.52 -12.38 -5.31
N LEU A 305 7.64 -12.05 -6.25
CA LEU A 305 6.58 -12.95 -6.67
C LEU A 305 7.13 -13.92 -7.73
N PRO A 306 6.72 -15.21 -7.68
CA PRO A 306 7.17 -16.19 -8.65
C PRO A 306 6.63 -15.88 -10.04
N SER A 307 7.30 -16.39 -11.08
CA SER A 307 6.93 -16.20 -12.49
C SER A 307 5.54 -16.71 -12.88
N SER A 308 4.93 -17.55 -12.03
CA SER A 308 3.54 -18.00 -12.16
C SER A 308 2.53 -16.89 -11.90
N VAL A 309 2.86 -15.90 -11.07
CA VAL A 309 2.01 -14.76 -10.73
C VAL A 309 2.23 -13.66 -11.76
N LYS A 310 1.46 -13.72 -12.85
CA LYS A 310 1.58 -12.77 -13.95
C LYS A 310 0.61 -11.59 -13.80
N GLY A 311 1.17 -10.40 -13.81
CA GLY A 311 0.41 -9.15 -13.81
C GLY A 311 -0.20 -8.76 -12.47
N THR A 312 -0.85 -7.60 -12.49
CA THR A 312 -1.31 -6.91 -11.29
C THR A 312 -2.40 -7.65 -10.53
N GLU A 313 -3.39 -8.24 -11.21
CA GLU A 313 -4.51 -8.92 -10.53
C GLU A 313 -4.06 -10.14 -9.72
N ALA A 314 -3.18 -10.95 -10.30
CA ALA A 314 -2.63 -12.13 -9.62
C ALA A 314 -1.78 -11.71 -8.40
N ALA A 315 -1.03 -10.61 -8.51
CA ALA A 315 -0.30 -10.03 -7.38
C ALA A 315 -1.23 -9.53 -6.26
N ILE A 316 -2.36 -8.90 -6.61
CA ILE A 316 -3.37 -8.48 -5.63
C ILE A 316 -3.97 -9.70 -4.93
N GLU A 317 -4.29 -10.76 -5.67
CA GLU A 317 -4.80 -11.99 -5.10
C GLU A 317 -3.79 -12.63 -4.13
N TRP A 318 -2.51 -12.64 -4.52
CA TRP A 318 -1.43 -13.09 -3.66
C TRP A 318 -1.33 -12.25 -2.37
N CYS A 319 -1.35 -10.91 -2.47
CA CYS A 319 -1.39 -10.00 -1.32
C CYS A 319 -2.58 -10.31 -0.40
N ASN A 320 -3.72 -10.64 -1.01
CA ASN A 320 -4.93 -11.00 -0.29
C ASN A 320 -4.88 -12.38 0.35
N LYS A 321 -3.88 -13.23 0.07
CA LYS A 321 -3.69 -14.49 0.80
C LYS A 321 -2.81 -14.28 2.04
N GLN A 322 -1.91 -13.30 2.02
CA GLN A 322 -0.95 -13.05 3.09
C GLN A 322 -1.60 -12.60 4.41
N LYS A 323 -1.09 -13.14 5.52
CA LYS A 323 -1.38 -12.63 6.87
C LYS A 323 -0.46 -11.43 7.12
N LEU A 324 -0.99 -10.23 6.96
CA LEU A 324 -0.23 -9.03 7.30
C LEU A 324 -0.23 -8.84 8.82
N PRO A 325 0.92 -8.52 9.42
CA PRO A 325 0.97 -8.25 10.85
C PRO A 325 0.06 -7.05 11.16
N PRO A 326 -0.73 -7.11 12.25
CA PRO A 326 -1.50 -5.95 12.69
C PRO A 326 -0.53 -4.78 12.94
N PHE A 327 -0.95 -3.55 12.61
CA PHE A 327 -0.12 -2.36 12.80
C PHE A 327 0.27 -2.15 14.28
N ARG A 328 -0.55 -2.65 15.21
CA ARG A 328 -0.26 -2.67 16.65
C ARG A 328 -0.18 -4.12 17.13
N ASP A 329 0.83 -4.45 17.93
CA ASP A 329 0.67 -5.53 18.89
C ASP A 329 -0.57 -5.23 19.74
N ALA A 330 -1.47 -6.20 19.86
CA ALA A 330 -2.68 -6.07 20.66
C ALA A 330 -2.38 -5.76 22.14
N SER A 331 -1.12 -5.87 22.58
CA SER A 331 -0.65 -5.54 23.92
C SER A 331 -0.64 -4.05 24.28
N LEU A 332 -0.77 -3.14 23.29
CA LEU A 332 -0.87 -1.70 23.55
C LEU A 332 -2.29 -1.20 23.80
N LEU A 333 -3.29 -2.09 23.70
CA LEU A 333 -4.71 -1.75 23.71
C LEU A 333 -5.46 -2.11 24.99
N VAL A 334 -4.76 -2.22 26.11
CA VAL A 334 -5.40 -2.23 27.43
C VAL A 334 -4.74 -1.17 28.30
#